data_AF-A0A9E0KW81-F1
#
_entry.id   AF-A0A9E0KW81-F1
#
_cell.length_a   1.000
_cell.length_b   1.000
_cell.length_c   1.000
_cell.angle_alpha   90.00
_cell.angle_beta   90.00
_cell.angle_gamma   90.00
#
_symmetry.space_group_name_H-M   'P 1'
#
loop_
_entity.id
_entity.type
_entity.pdbx_description
1 polymer ?
#
loop_
_entity_poly.entity_id
_entity_poly.type
_entity_poly.pdbx_seq_one_letter_code
_entity_poly.pdbx_strand_id
1 'polypeptide(L)'
;MGGVVFLLAFMLGVPVWLGGRDWGRAKNEPFESGIVSQGTAHLRMSAKFYLIAMFFVIFDVEALYLYAWAVSVRESGWTGFIEVSIFIGVLLAGLVYIWRIGALEWAPAQRKRRAEREAARRARESQT
;
A
#
# COMPACT_ATOMS: atom_id res chain seq x y z
N MET A 1 23.37 6.57 -25.04
CA MET A 1 23.56 6.77 -23.57
C MET A 1 23.95 8.20 -23.21
N GLY A 2 24.89 8.85 -23.92
CA GLY A 2 25.35 10.22 -23.58
C GLY A 2 24.26 11.31 -23.55
N GLY A 3 23.29 11.27 -24.48
CA GLY A 3 22.20 12.27 -24.52
C GLY A 3 21.25 12.23 -23.31
N VAL A 4 20.98 11.04 -22.77
CA VAL A 4 20.11 10.88 -21.59
C VAL A 4 20.81 11.38 -20.33
N VAL A 5 22.10 11.07 -20.19
CA VAL A 5 22.92 11.55 -19.06
C VAL A 5 23.02 13.08 -19.08
N PHE A 6 23.22 13.67 -20.27
CA PHE A 6 23.24 15.12 -20.44
C PHE A 6 21.91 15.78 -20.01
N LEU A 7 20.78 15.19 -20.43
CA LEU A 7 19.46 15.73 -20.11
C LEU A 7 19.15 15.66 -18.61
N LEU A 8 19.50 14.55 -17.95
CA LEU A 8 19.38 14.40 -16.49
C LEU A 8 20.26 15.39 -15.73
N ALA A 9 21.52 15.54 -16.15
CA ALA A 9 22.44 16.49 -15.55
C ALA A 9 21.96 17.94 -15.71
N PHE A 10 21.40 18.29 -16.87
CA PHE A 10 20.81 19.60 -17.11
C PHE A 10 19.58 19.85 -16.22
N MET A 11 18.66 18.88 -16.13
CA MET A 11 17.44 19.01 -15.33
C MET A 11 17.73 19.14 -13.83
N LEU A 12 18.77 18.48 -13.31
CA LEU A 12 19.18 18.63 -11.91
C LEU A 12 20.07 19.86 -11.69
N GLY A 13 20.90 20.22 -12.67
CA GLY A 13 21.86 21.32 -12.57
C GLY A 13 21.23 22.70 -12.66
N VAL A 14 20.29 22.91 -13.59
CA VAL A 14 19.65 24.22 -13.80
C VAL A 14 18.91 24.72 -12.55
N PRO A 15 18.08 23.92 -11.84
CA PRO A 15 17.43 24.36 -10.61
C PRO A 15 18.39 24.61 -9.45
N VAL A 16 19.51 23.87 -9.40
CA VAL A 16 20.55 24.08 -8.37
C VAL A 16 21.30 25.38 -8.61
N TRP A 17 21.47 25.79 -9.88
CA TRP A 17 22.16 27.02 -10.28
C TRP A 17 21.28 28.27 -10.25
N LEU A 18 20.02 28.18 -10.72
CA LEU A 18 19.04 29.29 -10.69
C LEU A 18 18.29 29.39 -9.36
N GLY A 19 18.16 28.30 -8.60
CA GLY A 19 17.39 28.26 -7.37
C GLY A 19 18.10 28.99 -6.24
N GLY A 20 17.46 30.03 -5.71
CA GLY A 20 17.91 30.74 -4.52
C GLY A 20 17.97 29.80 -3.31
N ARG A 21 19.20 29.42 -2.94
CA ARG A 21 19.45 28.48 -1.84
C ARG A 21 19.45 29.23 -0.52
N ASP A 22 18.29 29.28 0.12
CA ASP A 22 18.09 29.93 1.41
C ASP A 22 18.11 28.90 2.54
N TRP A 23 19.07 29.06 3.46
CA TRP A 23 19.38 28.12 4.54
C TRP A 23 18.76 28.60 5.84
N GLY A 24 17.44 28.43 5.98
CA GLY A 24 16.71 28.71 7.22
C GLY A 24 16.56 27.46 8.08
N ARG A 25 16.76 27.56 9.41
CA ARG A 25 16.50 26.46 10.37
C ARG A 25 15.08 25.91 10.20
N ALA A 26 14.09 26.79 10.05
CA ALA A 26 12.68 26.44 9.83
C ALA A 26 12.40 25.69 8.52
N LYS A 27 13.28 25.76 7.50
CA LYS A 27 13.13 24.98 6.25
C LYS A 27 13.68 23.55 6.38
N ASN A 28 14.52 23.30 7.39
CA ASN A 28 15.13 22.00 7.63
C ASN A 28 14.40 21.18 8.71
N GLU A 29 13.34 21.74 9.29
CA GLU A 29 12.50 21.08 10.27
C GLU A 29 11.26 20.48 9.58
N PRO A 30 10.86 19.23 9.91
CA PRO A 30 9.61 18.66 9.41
C PRO A 30 8.42 19.56 9.76
N PHE A 31 7.52 19.76 8.79
CA PHE A 31 6.32 20.53 9.02
C PHE A 31 5.36 19.78 9.96
N GLU A 32 5.05 20.39 11.10
CA GLU A 32 4.17 19.80 12.11
C GLU A 32 3.00 20.71 12.50
N SER A 33 2.43 21.49 11.57
CA SER A 33 1.26 22.35 11.85
C SER A 33 1.46 23.33 13.04
N GLY A 34 2.69 23.73 13.33
CA GLY A 34 3.02 24.70 14.37
C GLY A 34 3.36 24.10 15.75
N ILE A 35 3.47 22.78 15.87
CA ILE A 35 4.02 22.13 17.08
C ILE A 35 5.44 21.63 16.84
N VAL A 36 6.20 21.46 17.92
CA VAL A 36 7.51 20.82 17.87
C VAL A 36 7.36 19.30 17.80
N SER A 37 8.25 18.63 17.07
CA SER A 37 8.30 17.17 16.95
C SER A 37 8.48 16.50 18.29
N GLN A 38 7.38 15.98 18.83
CA GLN A 38 7.35 15.27 20.10
C GLN A 38 6.85 13.85 19.86
N GLY A 39 7.78 12.89 19.92
CA GLY A 39 7.47 11.47 19.80
C GLY A 39 8.54 10.69 19.05
N THR A 40 8.46 9.37 19.13
CA THR A 40 9.32 8.48 18.35
C THR A 40 8.70 8.27 16.96
N ALA A 41 9.49 8.33 15.89
CA ALA A 41 9.05 8.14 14.50
C ALA A 41 8.54 6.71 14.17
N HIS A 42 8.39 5.85 15.17
CA HIS A 42 7.88 4.49 15.01
C HIS A 42 6.34 4.49 15.09
N LEU A 43 5.70 4.71 13.95
CA LEU A 43 4.27 4.44 13.82
C LEU A 43 4.03 2.93 13.84
N ARG A 44 3.03 2.49 14.63
CA ARG A 44 2.55 1.10 14.62
C ARG A 44 1.77 0.86 13.33
N MET A 45 2.49 0.54 12.26
CA MET A 45 1.90 0.12 11.00
C MET A 45 1.11 -1.17 11.23
N SER A 46 -0.17 -1.16 10.82
CA SER A 46 -1.03 -2.32 11.02
C SER A 46 -0.55 -3.51 10.18
N ALA A 47 -0.68 -4.74 10.70
CA ALA A 47 -0.34 -5.97 9.97
C ALA A 47 -1.09 -6.11 8.63
N LYS A 48 -2.20 -5.37 8.44
CA LYS A 48 -2.95 -5.33 7.18
C LYS A 48 -2.09 -4.89 5.99
N PHE A 49 -1.16 -3.96 6.18
CA PHE A 49 -0.28 -3.50 5.11
C PHE A 49 0.65 -4.62 4.61
N TYR A 50 1.16 -5.44 5.53
CA TYR A 50 2.00 -6.58 5.19
C TYR A 50 1.22 -7.66 4.43
N LEU A 51 -0.01 -7.97 4.86
CA LEU A 51 -0.87 -8.96 4.19
C LEU A 51 -1.17 -8.55 2.74
N ILE A 52 -1.48 -7.27 2.50
CA ILE A 52 -1.73 -6.75 1.14
C ILE A 52 -0.44 -6.81 0.31
N ALA A 53 0.71 -6.43 0.88
CA ALA A 53 1.99 -6.46 0.17
C ALA A 53 2.40 -7.88 -0.23
N MET A 54 2.27 -8.84 0.68
CA MET A 54 2.59 -10.24 0.39
C MET A 54 1.64 -10.83 -0.66
N PHE A 55 0.34 -10.53 -0.56
CA PHE A 55 -0.62 -10.96 -1.58
C PHE A 55 -0.31 -10.36 -2.96
N PHE A 56 0.10 -9.09 -3.03
CA PHE A 56 0.51 -8.46 -4.28
C PHE A 56 1.69 -9.20 -4.93
N VAL A 57 2.71 -9.56 -4.16
CA VAL A 57 3.87 -10.31 -4.68
C VAL A 57 3.47 -11.69 -5.18
N ILE A 58 2.62 -12.42 -4.43
CA ILE A 58 2.14 -13.74 -4.86
C ILE A 58 1.32 -13.62 -6.14
N PHE A 59 0.36 -12.69 -6.17
CA PHE A 59 -0.47 -12.43 -7.34
C PHE A 59 0.35 -12.02 -8.58
N ASP A 60 1.40 -11.23 -8.41
CA ASP A 60 2.30 -10.81 -9.50
C ASP A 60 3.06 -12.01 -10.10
N VAL A 61 3.57 -12.90 -9.23
CA VAL A 61 4.20 -14.16 -9.66
C VAL A 61 3.18 -15.06 -10.38
N GLU A 62 1.95 -15.12 -9.90
CA GLU A 62 0.88 -15.89 -10.54
C GLU A 62 0.49 -15.31 -11.91
N ALA A 63 0.48 -13.99 -12.07
CA ALA A 63 0.28 -13.33 -13.36
C ALA A 63 1.42 -13.65 -14.35
N LEU A 64 2.67 -13.75 -13.87
CA LEU A 64 3.79 -14.20 -14.69
C LEU A 64 3.59 -15.63 -15.22
N TYR A 65 3.07 -16.54 -14.40
CA TYR A 65 2.75 -17.90 -14.84
C TYR A 65 1.65 -17.91 -15.92
N LEU A 66 0.59 -17.11 -15.74
CA LEU A 66 -0.45 -16.94 -16.75
C LEU A 66 0.12 -16.38 -18.05
N TYR A 67 1.06 -15.42 -17.97
CA TYR A 67 1.73 -14.87 -19.15
C TYR A 67 2.57 -15.93 -19.88
N ALA A 68 3.36 -16.71 -19.15
CA ALA A 68 4.17 -17.79 -19.72
C ALA A 68 3.32 -18.81 -20.47
N TRP A 69 2.18 -19.21 -19.90
CA TRP A 69 1.20 -20.07 -20.58
C TRP A 69 0.54 -19.38 -21.78
N ALA A 70 0.18 -18.09 -21.66
CA ALA A 70 -0.47 -17.35 -22.73
C ALA A 70 0.39 -17.28 -24.00
N VAL A 71 1.72 -17.26 -23.85
CA VAL A 71 2.66 -17.30 -24.99
C VAL A 71 2.65 -18.66 -25.70
N SER A 72 2.42 -19.77 -25.00
CA SER A 72 2.41 -21.14 -25.55
C SER A 72 1.01 -21.78 -25.61
N VAL A 73 -0.03 -20.96 -25.74
CA VAL A 73 -1.42 -21.42 -25.67
C VAL A 73 -1.78 -22.40 -26.80
N ARG A 74 -1.14 -22.26 -27.98
CA ARG A 74 -1.41 -23.10 -29.15
C ARG A 74 -0.83 -24.50 -29.01
N GLU A 75 0.32 -24.63 -28.36
CA GLU A 75 0.99 -25.91 -28.13
C GLU A 75 0.37 -26.67 -26.95
N SER A 76 -0.15 -25.95 -25.95
CA SER A 76 -0.67 -26.53 -24.70
C SER A 76 -2.07 -27.17 -24.84
N GLY A 77 -2.85 -26.75 -25.84
CA GLY A 77 -4.16 -27.34 -26.14
C GLY A 77 -5.15 -27.35 -24.96
N TRP A 78 -6.03 -28.34 -24.94
CA TRP A 78 -7.09 -28.47 -23.92
C TRP A 78 -6.55 -28.76 -22.51
N THR A 79 -5.43 -29.48 -22.40
CA THR A 79 -4.81 -29.78 -21.11
C THR A 79 -4.33 -28.50 -20.43
N GLY A 80 -3.63 -27.62 -21.16
CA GLY A 80 -3.20 -26.34 -20.63
C GLY A 80 -4.36 -25.41 -20.25
N PHE A 81 -5.49 -25.48 -20.98
CA PHE A 81 -6.68 -24.71 -20.62
C PHE A 81 -7.28 -25.14 -19.27
N ILE A 82 -7.33 -26.45 -18.99
CA ILE A 82 -7.80 -26.96 -17.69
C ILE A 82 -6.86 -26.55 -16.57
N GLU A 83 -5.55 -26.67 -16.77
CA GLU A 83 -4.53 -26.26 -15.80
C GLU A 83 -4.68 -24.77 -15.44
N VAL A 84 -4.79 -23.89 -16.43
CA VAL A 84 -4.99 -22.46 -16.19
C VAL A 84 -6.34 -22.13 -15.57
N SER A 85 -7.40 -22.87 -15.93
CA SER A 85 -8.71 -22.68 -15.30
C SER A 85 -8.66 -22.99 -13.80
N ILE A 86 -7.97 -24.07 -13.41
CA ILE A 86 -7.76 -24.42 -11.99
C ILE A 86 -6.90 -23.35 -11.30
N PHE A 87 -5.84 -22.91 -11.96
CA PHE A 87 -4.95 -21.86 -11.43
C PHE A 87 -5.69 -20.55 -11.14
N ILE A 88 -6.52 -20.09 -12.09
CA ILE A 88 -7.39 -18.92 -11.89
C ILE A 88 -8.41 -19.18 -10.76
N GLY A 89 -8.92 -20.41 -10.63
CA GLY A 89 -9.78 -20.78 -9.50
C GLY A 89 -9.09 -20.60 -8.14
N VAL A 90 -7.81 -20.96 -8.03
CA VAL A 90 -7.01 -20.77 -6.81
C VAL A 90 -6.77 -19.28 -6.53
N LEU A 91 -6.44 -18.48 -7.56
CA LEU A 91 -6.32 -17.02 -7.45
C LEU A 91 -7.58 -16.38 -6.86
N LEU A 92 -8.75 -16.75 -7.42
CA LEU A 92 -10.04 -16.25 -6.96
C LEU A 92 -10.32 -16.68 -5.52
N ALA A 93 -10.01 -17.92 -5.14
CA ALA A 93 -10.16 -18.38 -3.77
C ALA A 93 -9.28 -17.58 -2.78
N GLY A 94 -8.03 -17.31 -3.14
CA GLY A 94 -7.12 -16.48 -2.36
C GLY A 94 -7.62 -15.04 -2.19
N LEU A 95 -8.13 -14.44 -3.28
CA LEU A 95 -8.72 -13.10 -3.24
C LEU A 95 -9.97 -13.05 -2.35
N VAL A 96 -10.88 -14.02 -2.49
CA VAL A 96 -12.07 -14.13 -1.65
C VAL A 96 -11.69 -14.30 -0.18
N TYR A 97 -10.68 -15.11 0.13
CA TYR A 97 -10.21 -15.31 1.51
C TYR A 97 -9.76 -14.00 2.17
N ILE A 98 -8.92 -13.22 1.48
CA ILE A 98 -8.41 -11.94 1.98
C ILE A 98 -9.52 -10.91 2.11
N TRP A 99 -10.46 -10.90 1.16
CA TRP A 99 -11.64 -10.06 1.24
C TRP A 99 -12.49 -10.38 2.47
N ARG A 100 -12.69 -11.67 2.78
CA ARG A 100 -13.44 -12.13 3.96
C ARG A 100 -12.74 -11.81 5.27
N ILE A 101 -11.41 -11.76 5.30
CA ILE A 101 -10.62 -11.33 6.48
C ILE A 101 -10.74 -9.81 6.72
N GLY A 102 -11.29 -9.04 5.78
CA GLY A 102 -11.39 -7.59 5.91
C GLY A 102 -10.02 -6.91 5.88
N ALA A 103 -9.01 -7.57 5.29
CA ALA A 103 -7.72 -6.96 5.03
C ALA A 103 -7.84 -5.79 4.05
N LEU A 104 -8.82 -5.87 3.14
CA LEU A 104 -9.18 -4.80 2.21
C LEU A 104 -9.97 -3.65 2.85
N GLU A 105 -10.50 -3.86 4.07
CA GLU A 105 -11.34 -2.87 4.73
C GLU A 105 -10.49 -1.97 5.63
N TRP A 106 -10.28 -0.74 5.18
CA TRP A 106 -9.51 0.30 5.88
C TRP A 106 -10.32 1.06 6.94
N ALA A 107 -11.57 0.66 7.20
CA ALA A 107 -12.39 1.31 8.20
C ALA A 107 -11.87 1.05 9.63
N PRO A 108 -11.64 2.09 10.45
CA PRO A 108 -11.17 1.91 11.82
C PRO A 108 -12.30 1.33 12.67
N ALA A 109 -12.22 0.03 12.97
CA ALA A 109 -13.06 -0.63 13.97
C ALA A 109 -13.02 0.07 15.36
N GLN A 110 -12.05 0.96 15.57
CA GLN A 110 -11.92 1.79 16.77
C GLN A 110 -13.04 2.82 16.94
N ARG A 111 -13.61 3.36 15.85
CA ARG A 111 -14.68 4.38 15.95
C ARG A 111 -15.95 3.80 16.58
N LYS A 112 -16.27 2.53 16.27
CA LYS A 112 -17.43 1.82 16.83
C LYS A 112 -17.25 1.52 18.32
N ARG A 113 -16.08 0.99 18.71
CA ARG A 113 -15.73 0.71 20.11
C ARG A 113 -15.65 1.96 20.98
N ARG A 114 -15.19 3.09 20.44
CA ARG A 114 -15.15 4.38 21.17
C ARG A 114 -16.55 4.94 21.38
N ALA A 115 -17.41 4.89 20.36
CA ALA A 115 -18.81 5.30 20.45
C ALA A 115 -19.60 4.45 21.47
N GLU A 116 -19.41 3.12 21.49
CA GLU A 116 -20.05 2.24 22.48
C GLU A 116 -19.59 2.52 23.92
N ARG A 117 -18.30 2.78 24.13
CA ARG A 117 -17.74 3.15 25.44
C ARG A 117 -18.26 4.51 25.92
N GLU A 118 -18.34 5.48 25.03
CA GLU A 118 -18.88 6.81 25.33
C GLU A 118 -20.40 6.74 25.63
N ALA A 119 -21.16 5.94 24.89
CA ALA A 119 -22.57 5.69 25.16
C ALA A 119 -22.78 4.99 26.52
N ALA A 120 -21.98 3.97 26.84
CA ALA A 120 -22.02 3.29 28.12
C ALA A 120 -21.61 4.20 29.30
N ARG A 121 -20.70 5.16 29.08
CA ARG A 121 -20.31 6.15 30.09
C ARG A 121 -21.42 7.17 30.34
N ARG A 122 -22.05 7.69 29.28
CA ARG A 122 -23.19 8.62 29.38
C ARG A 122 -24.40 7.99 30.06
N ALA A 123 -24.70 6.72 29.79
CA ALA A 123 -25.78 5.99 30.45
C ALA A 123 -25.55 5.80 31.97
N ARG A 124 -24.28 5.73 32.40
CA ARG A 124 -23.92 5.68 33.83
C ARG A 124 -23.99 7.05 34.50
N GLU A 125 -23.63 8.12 33.78
CA GLU A 125 -23.70 9.50 34.28
C GLU A 125 -25.15 10.02 34.39
N SER A 126 -26.11 9.48 33.63
CA SER A 126 -27.53 9.85 33.73
C SER A 126 -28.29 9.15 34.87
N GLN A 127 -27.67 8.18 35.56
CA GLN A 127 -28.27 7.42 36.66
C GLN A 127 -27.80 7.84 38.06
N THR A 128 -26.84 8.77 38.13
CA THR A 128 -26.34 9.41 39.37
C THR A 128 -26.81 10.84 39.44
#